data_AF-A0A4Y2LYN8-F1
#
_entry.id   AF-A0A4Y2LYN8-F1
#
_cell.length_a   1.000
_cell.length_b   1.000
_cell.length_c   1.000
_cell.angle_alpha   90.00
_cell.angle_beta   90.00
_cell.angle_gamma   90.00
#
_symmetry.space_group_name_H-M   'P 1'
#
loop_
_entity.id
_entity.type
_entity.pdbx_description
1 polymer ?
#
loop_
_entity_poly.entity_id
_entity_poly.type
_entity_poly.pdbx_seq_one_letter_code
_entity_poly.pdbx_strand_id
1 'polypeptide(L)'
;MNGCDTTSALFNNDKMKFVQTLKNNLDLLKVIEIFKNPDITPEAVVDSGNRFLVALYEYPISASDAPSLNNVLYKCYVKSSFNKSGNMASLPPTEAAAHQYSLRVYHYIQSWLGNKKRSEVWGWEGTISGL
;
A
#
# COMPACT_ATOMS: atom_id res chain seq x y z
N MET A 1 -19.33 11.09 18.68
CA MET A 1 -19.48 10.17 17.53
C MET A 1 -18.30 10.39 16.62
N ASN A 2 -17.61 9.31 16.25
CA ASN A 2 -16.87 9.08 15.00
C ASN A 2 -15.84 8.00 15.28
N GLY A 3 -16.35 6.78 15.50
CA GLY A 3 -15.53 5.59 15.30
C GLY A 3 -15.02 5.67 13.88
N CYS A 4 -13.70 5.80 13.76
CA CYS A 4 -13.03 5.91 12.48
C CYS A 4 -13.18 4.56 11.78
N ASP A 5 -14.18 4.46 10.91
CA ASP A 5 -14.34 3.33 10.01
C ASP A 5 -13.23 3.41 8.96
N THR A 6 -12.04 2.97 9.36
CA THR A 6 -10.91 2.82 8.44
C THR A 6 -11.14 1.54 7.64
N THR A 7 -12.12 1.56 6.75
CA THR A 7 -12.35 0.51 5.76
C THR A 7 -11.26 0.63 4.68
N SER A 8 -10.02 0.32 5.07
CA SER A 8 -8.84 0.22 4.20
C SER A 8 -8.39 -1.22 4.01
N ALA A 9 -9.18 -2.19 4.50
CA ALA A 9 -8.87 -3.59 4.35
C ALA A 9 -8.99 -3.97 2.86
N LEU A 10 -7.90 -4.47 2.28
CA LEU A 10 -7.97 -5.14 0.99
C LEU A 10 -8.86 -6.38 1.16
N PHE A 11 -9.86 -6.52 0.30
CA PHE A 11 -10.83 -7.60 0.40
C PHE A 11 -10.14 -8.97 0.43
N ASN A 12 -10.56 -9.85 1.34
CA ASN A 12 -9.95 -11.15 1.64
C ASN A 12 -8.46 -11.13 2.08
N ASN A 13 -7.86 -9.96 2.33
CA ASN A 13 -6.56 -9.86 2.97
C ASN A 13 -6.79 -9.42 4.42
N ASP A 14 -6.75 -10.38 5.32
CA ASP A 14 -6.87 -10.10 6.75
C ASP A 14 -5.58 -9.47 7.31
N LYS A 15 -5.67 -8.95 8.53
CA LYS A 15 -4.52 -8.34 9.22
C LYS A 15 -3.38 -9.35 9.43
N MET A 16 -3.71 -10.63 9.54
CA MET A 16 -2.73 -11.70 9.73
C MET A 16 -1.88 -11.92 8.48
N LYS A 17 -2.44 -11.81 7.28
CA LYS A 17 -1.68 -11.91 6.04
C LYS A 17 -0.59 -10.85 5.94
N PHE A 18 -0.85 -9.62 6.35
CA PHE A 18 0.18 -8.56 6.41
C PHE A 18 1.34 -8.95 7.33
N VAL A 19 1.02 -9.42 8.54
CA VAL A 19 2.03 -9.86 9.52
C VAL A 19 2.82 -11.05 8.97
N GLN A 20 2.14 -11.99 8.31
CA GLN A 20 2.80 -13.16 7.73
C GLN A 20 3.71 -12.78 6.56
N THR A 21 3.29 -11.87 5.69
CA THR A 21 4.10 -11.32 4.60
C THR A 21 5.40 -10.70 5.13
N LEU A 22 5.33 -9.92 6.21
CA LEU A 22 6.52 -9.36 6.86
C LEU A 22 7.43 -10.42 7.49
N LYS A 23 6.85 -11.44 8.14
CA LYS A 23 7.62 -12.55 8.73
C LYS A 23 8.35 -13.39 7.68
N ASN A 24 7.71 -13.59 6.52
CA ASN A 24 8.25 -14.43 5.45
C ASN A 24 9.33 -13.74 4.62
N ASN A 25 9.46 -12.41 4.71
CA ASN A 25 10.40 -11.65 3.91
C ASN A 25 11.02 -10.52 4.74
N LEU A 26 12.19 -10.79 5.32
CA LEU A 26 12.90 -9.83 6.17
C LEU A 26 13.33 -8.57 5.41
N ASP A 27 13.54 -8.66 4.09
CA ASP A 27 13.86 -7.48 3.28
C ASP A 27 12.68 -6.51 3.20
N LEU A 28 11.44 -6.99 3.35
CA LEU A 28 10.27 -6.11 3.45
C LEU A 28 10.27 -5.24 4.70
N LEU A 29 10.92 -5.66 5.79
CA LEU A 29 11.01 -4.83 6.99
C LEU A 29 11.74 -3.52 6.67
N LYS A 30 12.84 -3.59 5.90
CA LYS A 30 13.56 -2.41 5.42
C LYS A 30 12.71 -1.57 4.46
N VAL A 31 11.93 -2.23 3.60
CA VAL A 31 11.00 -1.55 2.67
C VAL A 31 9.96 -0.76 3.44
N ILE A 32 9.34 -1.31 4.49
CA ILE A 32 8.29 -0.58 5.23
C ILE A 32 8.86 0.40 6.27
N GLU A 33 10.11 0.20 6.72
CA GLU A 33 10.75 1.07 7.71
C GLU A 33 10.88 2.51 7.22
N ILE A 34 10.97 2.73 5.91
CA ILE A 34 11.04 4.07 5.33
C ILE A 34 9.84 4.93 5.72
N PHE A 35 8.68 4.33 6.02
CA PHE A 35 7.47 5.07 6.39
C PHE A 35 7.65 5.82 7.72
N LYS A 36 8.65 5.44 8.53
CA LYS A 36 9.01 6.13 9.77
C LYS A 36 9.95 7.31 9.54
N ASN A 37 10.69 7.34 8.43
CA ASN A 37 11.64 8.40 8.13
C ASN A 37 10.90 9.69 7.73
N PRO A 38 11.01 10.80 8.48
CA PRO A 38 10.33 12.04 8.12
C PRO A 38 10.88 12.70 6.86
N ASP A 39 12.13 12.44 6.47
CA ASP A 39 12.80 13.15 5.38
C ASP A 39 12.75 12.38 4.05
N ILE A 40 11.89 11.36 3.98
CA ILE A 40 11.70 10.54 2.79
C ILE A 40 10.82 11.26 1.75
N THR A 41 11.11 11.01 0.47
CA THR A 41 10.32 11.59 -0.62
C THR A 41 9.01 10.82 -0.86
N PRO A 42 7.96 11.46 -1.40
CA PRO A 42 6.73 10.77 -1.78
C PRO A 42 6.95 9.59 -2.73
N GLU A 43 7.87 9.72 -3.68
CA GLU A 43 8.15 8.69 -4.67
C GLU A 43 8.71 7.42 -4.01
N ALA A 44 9.59 7.58 -3.02
CA ALA A 44 10.14 6.45 -2.27
C ALA A 44 9.08 5.75 -1.41
N VAL A 45 8.15 6.51 -0.80
CA VAL A 45 6.99 5.97 -0.08
C VAL A 45 6.11 5.13 -1.01
N VAL A 46 5.83 5.64 -2.21
CA VAL A 46 5.02 4.96 -3.22
C VAL A 46 5.72 3.70 -3.72
N ASP A 47 7.01 3.77 -4.04
CA ASP A 47 7.82 2.60 -4.44
C ASP A 47 7.75 1.51 -3.37
N SER A 48 7.97 1.88 -2.10
CA SER A 48 7.95 0.91 -1.01
C SER A 48 6.57 0.33 -0.76
N GLY A 49 5.52 1.15 -0.87
CA GLY A 49 4.14 0.69 -0.81
C GLY A 49 3.80 -0.32 -1.92
N ASN A 50 4.22 -0.04 -3.15
CA ASN A 50 4.05 -0.94 -4.29
C ASN A 50 4.81 -2.25 -4.08
N ARG A 51 6.08 -2.20 -3.65
CA ARG A 51 6.89 -3.40 -3.36
C ARG A 51 6.28 -4.25 -2.25
N PHE A 52 5.76 -3.61 -1.20
CA PHE A 52 5.03 -4.31 -0.15
C PHE A 52 3.78 -5.02 -0.69
N LEU A 53 2.98 -4.34 -1.53
CA LEU A 53 1.79 -4.93 -2.13
C LEU A 53 2.14 -6.08 -3.09
N VAL A 54 3.19 -5.96 -3.90
CA VAL A 54 3.68 -7.06 -4.76
C VAL A 54 3.98 -8.31 -3.92
N ALA A 55 4.68 -8.15 -2.79
CA ALA A 55 4.94 -9.25 -1.87
C ALA A 55 3.68 -9.78 -1.17
N LEU A 56 2.72 -8.91 -0.82
CA LEU A 56 1.45 -9.30 -0.20
C LEU A 56 0.63 -10.22 -1.13
N TYR A 57 0.75 -10.02 -2.44
CA TYR A 57 0.17 -10.88 -3.47
C TYR A 57 1.09 -12.03 -3.90
N GLU A 58 2.14 -12.32 -3.10
CA GLU A 58 3.04 -13.47 -3.23
C GLU A 58 3.92 -13.44 -4.49
N TYR A 59 4.23 -12.24 -4.99
CA TYR A 59 5.19 -12.05 -6.09
C TYR A 59 6.57 -11.61 -5.57
N PRO A 60 7.66 -11.95 -6.30
CA PRO A 60 9.01 -11.57 -5.89
C PRO A 60 9.22 -10.06 -5.97
N ILE A 61 9.98 -9.51 -5.03
CA ILE A 61 10.31 -8.07 -4.93
C ILE A 61 11.77 -7.75 -5.26
N SER A 62 12.53 -8.72 -5.79
CA SER A 62 13.96 -8.57 -6.08
C SER A 62 14.20 -7.56 -7.21
N ALA A 63 15.19 -6.69 -7.04
CA ALA A 63 15.41 -5.49 -7.86
C ALA A 63 15.61 -5.74 -9.37
N SER A 64 16.00 -6.95 -9.79
CA SER A 64 16.23 -7.26 -11.20
C SER A 64 14.97 -7.69 -11.96
N ASP A 65 13.99 -8.31 -11.28
CA ASP A 65 12.87 -9.01 -11.94
C ASP A 65 11.50 -8.76 -11.25
N ALA A 66 11.42 -7.81 -10.33
CA ALA A 66 10.17 -7.51 -9.63
C ALA A 66 9.10 -7.02 -10.62
N PRO A 67 7.94 -7.68 -10.72
CA PRO A 67 6.85 -7.18 -11.55
C PRO A 67 6.28 -5.89 -10.96
N SER A 68 5.88 -4.96 -11.82
CA SER A 68 5.09 -3.81 -11.38
C SER A 68 3.75 -4.26 -10.77
N LEU A 69 3.16 -3.42 -9.92
CA LEU A 69 1.87 -3.74 -9.31
C LEU A 69 0.77 -3.94 -10.37
N ASN A 70 0.81 -3.18 -11.48
CA ASN A 70 -0.09 -3.38 -12.60
C ASN A 70 0.14 -4.71 -13.35
N ASN A 71 1.39 -5.20 -13.43
CA ASN A 71 1.67 -6.54 -13.96
C ASN A 71 1.08 -7.63 -13.05
N VAL A 72 1.23 -7.47 -11.74
CA VAL A 72 0.62 -8.35 -10.73
C VAL A 72 -0.90 -8.33 -10.83
N LEU A 73 -1.51 -7.16 -10.93
CA LEU A 73 -2.96 -6.98 -11.16
C LEU A 73 -3.43 -7.73 -12.41
N TYR A 74 -2.74 -7.55 -13.54
CA TYR A 74 -3.06 -8.23 -14.79
C TYR A 74 -2.98 -9.75 -14.66
N LYS A 75 -1.91 -10.28 -14.05
CA LYS A 75 -1.77 -11.73 -13.81
C LYS A 75 -2.87 -12.27 -12.90
N CYS A 76 -3.19 -11.56 -11.82
CA CYS A 76 -4.30 -11.91 -10.93
C CYS A 76 -5.65 -11.89 -11.67
N TYR A 77 -5.89 -10.88 -12.52
CA TYR A 77 -7.09 -10.78 -13.35
C TYR A 77 -7.23 -11.97 -14.29
N VAL A 78 -6.19 -12.26 -15.08
CA VAL A 78 -6.18 -13.40 -16.01
C VAL A 78 -6.38 -14.72 -15.27
N LYS A 79 -5.73 -14.92 -14.12
CA LYS A 79 -5.94 -16.12 -13.29
C LYS A 79 -7.38 -16.22 -12.78
N SER A 80 -7.98 -15.09 -12.40
CA SER A 80 -9.34 -15.05 -11.87
C SER A 80 -10.40 -15.27 -12.94
N SER A 81 -10.18 -14.84 -14.19
CA SER A 81 -11.18 -14.93 -15.27
C SER A 81 -11.49 -16.37 -15.69
N PHE A 82 -10.56 -17.30 -15.48
CA PHE A 82 -10.79 -18.74 -15.71
C PHE A 82 -11.55 -19.42 -14.56
N ASN A 83 -11.71 -18.75 -13.41
CA ASN A 83 -12.43 -19.29 -12.26
C ASN A 83 -13.87 -18.78 -12.24
N LYS A 84 -14.85 -19.69 -12.40
CA LYS A 84 -16.29 -19.34 -12.38
C LYS A 84 -16.77 -18.72 -11.06
N SER A 85 -16.04 -18.91 -9.97
CA SER A 85 -16.29 -18.33 -8.64
C SER A 85 -15.27 -17.23 -8.27
N GLY A 86 -14.46 -16.76 -9.22
CA GLY A 86 -13.47 -15.72 -8.98
C GLY A 86 -14.13 -14.42 -8.53
N ASN A 87 -13.71 -13.88 -7.39
CA ASN A 87 -14.20 -12.60 -6.90
C ASN A 87 -13.27 -11.48 -7.35
N MET A 88 -13.80 -10.54 -8.14
CA MET A 88 -13.07 -9.37 -8.64
C MET A 88 -12.53 -8.48 -7.51
N ALA A 89 -13.15 -8.49 -6.33
CA ALA A 89 -12.66 -7.74 -5.17
C ALA A 89 -11.33 -8.29 -4.61
N SER A 90 -10.98 -9.55 -4.89
CA SER A 90 -9.70 -10.14 -4.46
C SER A 90 -8.49 -9.67 -5.28
N LEU A 91 -8.71 -8.89 -6.33
CA LEU A 91 -7.63 -8.33 -7.14
C LEU A 91 -6.79 -7.33 -6.34
N PRO A 92 -5.50 -7.18 -6.69
CA PRO A 92 -4.68 -6.08 -6.20
C PRO A 92 -5.33 -4.72 -6.50
N PRO A 93 -5.03 -3.68 -5.69
CA PRO A 93 -5.36 -2.32 -6.09
C PRO A 93 -4.59 -1.93 -7.35
N THR A 94 -5.13 -0.98 -8.11
CA THR A 94 -4.37 -0.34 -9.19
C THR A 94 -3.20 0.44 -8.61
N GLU A 95 -2.17 0.68 -9.42
CA GLU A 95 -1.00 1.45 -8.98
C GLU A 95 -1.36 2.88 -8.53
N ALA A 96 -2.33 3.52 -9.19
CA ALA A 96 -2.83 4.83 -8.77
C ALA A 96 -3.52 4.79 -7.39
N ALA A 97 -4.32 3.75 -7.13
CA ALA A 97 -4.96 3.57 -5.82
C ALA A 97 -3.92 3.24 -4.74
N ALA A 98 -2.94 2.39 -5.05
CA ALA A 98 -1.83 2.05 -4.16
C ALA A 98 -0.95 3.26 -3.83
N HIS A 99 -0.69 4.13 -4.80
CA HIS A 99 0.01 5.40 -4.61
C HIS A 99 -0.71 6.25 -3.56
N GLN A 100 -1.98 6.58 -3.79
CA GLN A 100 -2.79 7.39 -2.87
C GLN A 100 -2.87 6.77 -1.47
N TYR A 101 -3.05 5.46 -1.40
CA TYR A 101 -3.07 4.72 -0.14
C TYR A 101 -1.74 4.83 0.62
N SER A 102 -0.62 4.63 -0.07
CA SER A 102 0.72 4.67 0.54
C SER A 102 1.04 6.05 1.12
N LEU A 103 0.73 7.13 0.38
CA LEU A 103 0.94 8.49 0.87
C LEU A 103 0.06 8.80 2.09
N ARG A 104 -1.20 8.33 2.09
CA ARG A 104 -2.11 8.48 3.23
C ARG A 104 -1.60 7.74 4.46
N VAL A 105 -1.16 6.49 4.30
CA VAL A 105 -0.59 5.70 5.40
C VAL A 105 0.66 6.37 5.95
N TYR A 106 1.55 6.86 5.09
CA TYR A 106 2.71 7.62 5.52
C TYR A 106 2.34 8.86 6.34
N HIS A 107 1.39 9.67 5.86
CA HIS A 107 0.92 10.86 6.58
C HIS A 107 0.40 10.51 7.98
N TYR A 108 -0.40 9.44 8.10
CA TYR A 108 -0.87 8.96 9.40
C TYR A 108 0.27 8.51 10.32
N ILE A 109 1.20 7.69 9.82
CA ILE A 109 2.35 7.23 10.60
C ILE A 109 3.18 8.42 11.09
N GLN A 110 3.44 9.39 10.22
CA GLN A 110 4.18 10.60 10.60
C GLN A 110 3.44 11.42 11.66
N SER A 111 2.12 11.54 11.56
CA SER A 111 1.31 12.21 12.58
C SER A 111 1.41 11.51 13.95
N TRP A 112 1.41 10.17 13.99
CA TRP A 112 1.57 9.39 15.21
C TRP A 112 2.96 9.52 15.82
N LEU A 113 3.98 9.74 14.98
CA LEU A 113 5.36 10.02 15.41
C LEU A 113 5.59 11.48 15.81
N GLY A 114 4.57 12.35 15.74
CA GLY A 114 4.66 13.77 16.09
C GLY A 114 5.19 14.67 14.96
N ASN A 115 5.44 14.11 13.78
CA ASN A 115 5.92 14.84 12.62
C ASN A 115 4.75 15.48 11.87
N LYS A 116 4.47 16.76 12.14
CA LYS A 116 3.41 17.50 11.43
C LYS A 116 3.82 17.74 9.97
N LYS A 117 3.22 16.98 9.05
CA LYS A 117 3.37 17.16 7.60
C LYS A 117 2.21 17.99 7.04
N ARG A 118 2.53 19.03 6.25
CA ARG A 118 1.52 19.79 5.49
C ARG A 118 0.90 18.88 4.44
N SER A 119 -0.42 18.75 4.42
CA SER A 119 -1.17 17.91 3.49
C SER A 119 -0.96 18.26 2.03
N GLU A 120 -0.79 19.55 1.73
CA GLU A 120 -0.60 20.12 0.40
C GLU A 120 0.67 19.59 -0.30
N VAL A 121 1.70 19.25 0.48
CA VAL A 121 2.96 18.70 -0.03
C VAL A 121 2.77 17.26 -0.55
N TRP A 122 1.64 16.62 -0.25
CA TRP A 122 1.34 15.23 -0.58
C TRP A 122 0.15 15.09 -1.54
N GLY A 123 -0.20 16.16 -2.25
CA GLY A 123 -1.27 16.16 -3.28
C GLY A 123 -2.68 16.30 -2.74
N TRP A 124 -2.86 16.59 -1.45
CA TRP A 124 -4.16 16.85 -0.83
C TRP A 124 -4.37 18.36 -0.72
N GLU A 125 -5.32 18.90 -1.49
CA GLU A 125 -5.69 20.32 -1.37
C GLU A 125 -6.36 20.58 -0.02
N GLY A 126 -5.90 21.61 0.69
CA GLY A 126 -6.60 22.13 1.85
C GLY A 126 -7.87 22.84 1.41
N THR A 127 -9.03 22.26 1.69
CA THR A 127 -10.28 23.02 1.54
C THR A 127 -10.52 23.92 2.76
N ILE A 128 -11.30 24.98 2.58
CA ILE A 128 -11.62 25.99 3.61
C ILE A 128 -12.26 25.35 4.86
N SER A 129 -12.81 24.14 4.71
CA SER A 129 -13.42 23.32 5.75
C SER A 129 -12.42 22.49 6.58
N GLY A 130 -11.13 22.52 6.24
CA GLY A 130 -10.14 21.55 6.72
C GLY A 130 -10.14 20.25 5.90
N LEU A 131 -9.22 19.35 6.26
CA LEU A 131 -9.21 17.94 5.83
C LEU A 131 -10.29 17.14 6.56
#